data_AF-A0A7Y3A9N1-F1
#
_entry.id   AF-A0A7Y3A9N1-F1
#
_cell.length_a   1.000
_cell.length_b   1.000
_cell.length_c   1.000
_cell.angle_alpha   90.00
_cell.angle_beta   90.00
_cell.angle_gamma   90.00
#
_symmetry.space_group_name_H-M   'P 1'
#
loop_
_entity.id
_entity.type
_entity.pdbx_description
1 polymer ?
#
loop_
_entity_poly.entity_id
_entity_poly.type
_entity_poly.pdbx_seq_one_letter_code
_entity_poly.pdbx_strand_id
1 'polypeptide(L)' 'MSKVVTAILGGGQGARLYPLTELRAKPAVPMGGKFRLIDIPISNSIRS' A
#
# COMPACT_ATOMS: atom_id res chain seq x y z
N MET A 1 21.87 -3.23 -6.99
CA MET A 1 20.56 -3.56 -7.60
C MET A 1 20.29 -2.69 -8.83
N SER A 2 21.02 -2.86 -9.94
CA SER A 2 20.97 -1.90 -11.06
C SER A 2 19.94 -2.23 -12.15
N LYS A 3 19.23 -3.38 -12.08
CA LYS A 3 18.23 -3.78 -13.07
C LYS A 3 17.08 -4.64 -12.48
N VAL A 4 16.45 -4.18 -11.40
CA VAL A 4 15.25 -4.85 -10.84
C VAL A 4 14.09 -3.86 -10.84
N VAL A 5 12.93 -4.29 -11.34
CA VAL A 5 11.69 -3.51 -11.32
C VAL A 5 10.77 -4.10 -10.26
N THR A 6 10.25 -3.24 -9.38
CA THR A 6 9.24 -3.62 -8.39
C THR A 6 7.86 -3.28 -8.93
N ALA A 7 6.97 -4.27 -9.01
CA ALA A 7 5.55 -4.07 -9.29
C ALA A 7 4.74 -4.30 -8.00
N ILE A 8 4.00 -3.28 -7.55
CA ILE A 8 3.14 -3.37 -6.36
C ILE A 8 1.68 -3.43 -6.81
N LEU A 9 1.01 -4.55 -6.50
CA LEU A 9 -0.41 -4.72 -6.80
C LEU A 9 -1.23 -4.15 -5.64
N GLY A 10 -1.75 -2.93 -5.83
CA GLY A 10 -2.55 -2.17 -4.85
C GLY A 10 -3.89 -2.80 -4.41
N GLY A 11 -4.17 -4.04 -4.80
CA GLY A 11 -5.33 -4.79 -4.35
C GLY A 11 -6.64 -4.49 -5.10
N GLY A 12 -7.68 -5.28 -4.77
CA GLY A 12 -9.04 -5.16 -5.32
C GLY A 12 -9.97 -4.29 -4.47
N GLN A 13 -11.29 -4.53 -4.55
CA GLN A 13 -12.36 -3.70 -3.96
C GLN A 13 -12.22 -3.30 -2.48
N GLY A 14 -11.36 -3.95 -1.69
CA GLY A 14 -11.13 -3.53 -0.30
C GLY A 14 -12.30 -3.78 0.64
N ALA A 15 -13.24 -4.67 0.29
CA ALA A 15 -14.46 -4.95 1.07
C ALA A 15 -14.21 -5.35 2.53
N ARG A 16 -13.09 -6.02 2.81
CA ARG A 16 -12.72 -6.44 4.18
C ARG A 16 -12.29 -5.29 5.10
N LEU A 17 -11.96 -4.13 4.54
CA LEU A 17 -11.56 -2.94 5.29
C LEU A 17 -12.63 -1.86 5.28
N TYR A 18 -13.85 -2.16 4.82
CA TYR A 18 -14.97 -1.25 5.00
C TYR A 18 -15.16 -0.97 6.51
N PRO A 19 -15.40 0.29 6.94
CA PRO A 19 -15.67 1.49 6.13
C PRO A 19 -14.41 2.29 5.73
N LEU A 20 -13.22 1.86 6.12
CA LEU A 20 -11.96 2.59 5.84
C LEU A 20 -11.67 2.74 4.34
N THR A 21 -12.26 1.89 3.51
CA THR A 21 -12.15 1.87 2.03
C THR A 21 -13.35 2.45 1.30
N GLU A 22 -14.33 3.04 1.99
CA GLU A 22 -15.53 3.62 1.38
C GLU A 22 -15.18 4.74 0.38
N LEU A 23 -14.33 5.67 0.81
CA LEU A 23 -13.93 6.84 0.02
C LEU A 23 -12.50 6.75 -0.52
N ARG A 24 -11.82 5.60 -0.35
CA ARG A 24 -10.41 5.44 -0.72
C ARG A 24 -10.05 4.00 -1.06
N ALA A 25 -9.12 3.85 -2.00
CA ALA A 25 -8.59 2.53 -2.32
C ALA A 25 -7.86 1.91 -1.11
N LYS A 26 -7.84 0.57 -1.05
CA LYS A 26 -7.15 -0.20 0.00
C LYS A 26 -5.72 0.29 0.32
N PRO A 27 -4.85 0.62 -0.66
CA PRO A 27 -3.48 1.07 -0.36
C PRO A 27 -3.41 2.42 0.34
N ALA A 28 -4.44 3.26 0.18
CA ALA A 28 -4.50 4.60 0.75
C ALA A 28 -5.01 4.61 2.20
N VAL A 29 -5.40 3.45 2.76
CA VAL A 29 -5.86 3.35 4.14
C VAL A 29 -4.74 3.77 5.10
N PRO A 30 -5.00 4.73 6.02
CA PRO A 30 -4.02 5.16 7.01
C PRO A 30 -3.63 4.02 7.96
N MET A 31 -2.35 3.96 8.31
CA MET A 31 -1.76 3.01 9.24
C MET A 31 -0.70 3.69 10.10
N GLY A 32 -0.63 3.34 11.39
CA GLY A 32 0.44 3.83 12.27
C GLY A 32 0.51 5.36 12.39
N GLY A 33 -0.64 6.05 12.28
CA GLY A 33 -0.77 7.50 12.43
C GLY A 33 -0.32 8.33 11.23
N LYS A 34 0.90 8.14 10.72
CA LYS A 34 1.48 8.96 9.64
C LYS A 34 1.65 8.23 8.30
N PHE A 35 1.42 6.92 8.26
CA PHE A 35 1.68 6.11 7.08
C PHE A 35 0.37 5.63 6.44
N ARG A 36 0.50 5.04 5.27
CA ARG A 36 -0.54 4.33 4.54
C ARG A 36 -0.06 2.90 4.26
N LEU A 37 -1.00 2.00 3.99
CA LEU A 37 -0.67 0.60 3.68
C LEU A 37 0.35 0.46 2.54
N ILE A 38 0.31 1.35 1.53
CA ILE A 38 1.24 1.34 0.40
C ILE A 38 2.70 1.65 0.77
N ASP A 39 2.93 2.35 1.88
CA ASP A 39 4.28 2.81 2.25
C ASP A 39 5.18 1.65 2.67
N ILE A 40 4.60 0.54 3.15
CA ILE A 40 5.33 -0.66 3.57
C ILE A 40 6.07 -1.30 2.38
N PRO A 41 5.38 -1.75 1.30
CA PRO A 41 6.07 -2.37 0.16
C PRO A 41 6.99 -1.39 -0.58
N ILE A 42 6.67 -0.09 -0.63
CA ILE A 42 7.56 0.92 -1.23
C ILE A 42 8.85 1.04 -0.43
N SER A 43 8.76 1.19 0.90
CA SER A 43 9.93 1.34 1.77
C SER A 43 10.84 0.10 1.72
N ASN A 44 10.25 -1.09 1.68
CA ASN A 44 11.00 -2.34 1.53
C ASN A 44 11.72 -2.39 0.17
N SER A 45 11.08 -1.94 -0.90
CA SER A 45 11.66 -1.98 -2.24
C SER A 45 12.83 -1.01 -2.40
N ILE A 46 12.82 0.11 -1.69
CA ILE A 46 13.91 1.09 -1.67
C ILE A 46 15.09 0.60 -0.80
N ARG A 47 14.82 -0.14 0.28
CA ARG A 47 15.84 -0.61 1.25
C ARG A 47 16.35 -2.03 0.98
N SER A 48 16.05 -2.59 -0.18
CA SER A 48 16.46 -3.94 -0.58
C SER A 48 17.77 -3.95 -1.37
#